data_AF-A0A101AI05-F1
#
_entry.id   AF-A0A101AI05-F1
#
_cell.length_a   1.000
_cell.length_b   1.000
_cell.length_c   1.000
_cell.angle_alpha   90.00
_cell.angle_beta   90.00
_cell.angle_gamma   90.00
#
_symmetry.space_group_name_H-M   'P 1'
#
loop_
_entity.id
_entity.type
_entity.pdbx_description
1 polymer ?
#
loop_
_entity_poly.entity_id
_entity_poly.type
_entity_poly.pdbx_seq_one_letter_code
_entity_poly.pdbx_strand_id
1 'polypeptide(L)'
;MAVSDMRRVHDWFLHRGLPLVLTRRVRSGALIERAAPMVSGLGALISLTMLLANLTGDDPDIGYAIRMGVLTALLVAAPFGLHLLRRIGTAHSEAGRRSAALVVMAVFVFGLPFADSGFSGIAAVEAVGFAVVAVLAVWLTYLGIGAIALWALRFAWVQLGALGTLMSRALPLLMLTVVVYFTGELWQLAARMPRQRLWQTIGFLALVALIFVVTTIRDEVRALREDRAEQDDPAQLLEGTPLAVEPGTRLERTPLSLAEQVNVVAVMVFSQTIQVVFFTTGLFVFFLALGIVAIPDDVAVLWSSEEACPVGQPPCPGTWFGVDVPVPQTIVHVSLFVAVLSGLYFTVSTSVDPLYRERFFEPLIADVAVSLAGRDAYRTMEATR
;
A
#
# COMPACT_ATOMS: atom_id res chain seq x y z
N MET A 1 24.79 -21.09 -17.99
CA MET A 1 24.66 -19.78 -17.30
C MET A 1 24.83 -19.98 -15.80
N ALA A 2 25.54 -19.07 -15.11
CA ALA A 2 25.87 -19.23 -13.70
C ALA A 2 24.64 -19.02 -12.80
N VAL A 3 24.57 -19.76 -11.68
CA VAL A 3 23.47 -19.66 -10.68
C VAL A 3 23.26 -18.23 -10.15
N SER A 4 24.29 -17.37 -10.26
CA SER A 4 24.25 -15.95 -9.91
C SER A 4 23.34 -15.10 -10.81
N ASP A 5 23.24 -15.41 -12.11
CA ASP A 5 22.40 -14.64 -13.04
C ASP A 5 20.91 -14.89 -12.78
N MET A 6 20.53 -16.13 -12.51
CA MET A 6 19.16 -16.50 -12.16
C MET A 6 18.66 -15.83 -10.87
N ARG A 7 19.52 -15.73 -9.84
CA ARG A 7 19.16 -15.01 -8.61
C ARG A 7 18.94 -13.52 -8.88
N ARG A 8 19.77 -12.91 -9.73
CA ARG A 8 19.63 -11.50 -10.13
C ARG A 8 18.33 -11.25 -10.89
N VAL A 9 17.94 -12.19 -11.76
CA VAL A 9 16.65 -12.14 -12.48
C VAL A 9 15.45 -12.32 -11.53
N HIS A 10 15.52 -13.29 -10.61
CA HIS A 10 14.47 -13.48 -9.59
C HIS A 10 14.32 -12.27 -8.68
N ASP A 11 15.44 -11.68 -8.23
CA ASP A 11 15.44 -10.47 -7.43
C ASP A 11 14.87 -9.29 -8.24
N TRP A 12 15.18 -9.17 -9.54
CA TRP A 12 14.64 -8.12 -10.40
C TRP A 12 13.10 -8.16 -10.50
N PHE A 13 12.49 -9.34 -10.68
CA PHE A 13 11.03 -9.48 -10.68
C PHE A 13 10.39 -9.20 -9.32
N LEU A 14 11.04 -9.61 -8.24
CA LEU A 14 10.56 -9.34 -6.87
C LEU A 14 10.64 -7.85 -6.53
N HIS A 15 11.69 -7.16 -6.99
CA HIS A 15 11.83 -5.71 -6.84
C HIS A 15 10.77 -4.92 -7.60
N ARG A 16 10.20 -5.48 -8.67
CA ARG A 16 9.12 -4.87 -9.48
C ARG A 16 7.71 -5.29 -9.06
N GLY A 17 7.56 -6.02 -7.94
CA GLY A 17 6.23 -6.40 -7.44
C GLY A 17 5.52 -7.44 -8.31
N LEU A 18 6.25 -8.25 -9.08
CA LEU A 18 5.69 -9.30 -9.95
C LEU A 18 6.04 -10.73 -9.48
N PRO A 19 5.67 -11.12 -8.24
CA PRO A 19 6.03 -12.41 -7.67
C PRO A 19 5.31 -13.58 -8.35
N LEU A 20 4.19 -13.32 -9.04
CA LEU A 20 3.38 -14.35 -9.71
C LEU A 20 3.92 -14.76 -11.09
N VAL A 21 4.90 -14.03 -11.64
CA VAL A 21 5.62 -14.41 -12.86
C VAL A 21 6.58 -15.60 -12.60
N LEU A 22 7.00 -15.79 -11.35
CA LEU A 22 7.89 -16.88 -10.95
C LEU A 22 7.14 -18.21 -10.86
N THR A 23 7.77 -19.30 -11.31
CA THR A 23 7.16 -20.63 -11.30
C THR A 23 6.76 -21.09 -9.89
N ARG A 24 5.69 -21.89 -9.81
CA ARG A 24 5.10 -22.38 -8.55
C ARG A 24 6.13 -23.04 -7.64
N ARG A 25 7.13 -23.72 -8.22
CA ARG A 25 8.24 -24.41 -7.54
C ARG A 25 9.22 -23.43 -6.86
N VAL A 26 9.55 -22.32 -7.53
CA VAL A 26 10.41 -21.25 -6.99
C VAL A 26 9.67 -20.46 -5.91
N ARG A 27 8.35 -20.28 -6.07
CA ARG A 27 7.50 -19.57 -5.09
C ARG A 27 7.31 -20.35 -3.79
N SER A 28 7.19 -21.68 -3.85
CA SER A 28 7.00 -22.53 -2.67
C SER A 28 8.30 -22.88 -1.94
N GLY A 29 9.45 -22.89 -2.64
CA GLY A 29 10.71 -23.41 -2.10
C GLY A 29 11.23 -22.73 -0.83
N ALA A 30 10.90 -21.45 -0.62
CA ALA A 30 11.35 -20.64 0.52
C ALA A 30 10.22 -19.84 1.19
N LEU A 31 8.96 -20.28 1.06
CA LEU A 31 7.79 -19.52 1.51
C LEU A 31 7.83 -19.20 3.02
N ILE A 32 8.14 -20.22 3.83
CA ILE A 32 8.23 -20.11 5.30
C ILE A 32 9.28 -19.07 5.71
N GLU A 33 10.41 -19.03 5.03
CA GLU A 33 11.51 -18.12 5.33
C GLU A 33 11.21 -16.68 4.87
N ARG A 34 10.44 -16.52 3.78
CA ARG A 34 9.98 -15.21 3.30
C ARG A 34 8.84 -14.64 4.15
N ALA A 35 8.01 -15.50 4.75
CA ALA A 35 6.88 -15.09 5.59
C ALA A 35 7.31 -14.72 7.02
N ALA A 36 8.38 -15.33 7.53
CA ALA A 36 8.85 -15.10 8.90
C ALA A 36 9.07 -13.63 9.29
N PRO A 37 9.69 -12.75 8.47
CA PRO A 37 9.82 -11.33 8.79
C PRO A 37 8.47 -10.61 8.93
N MET A 38 7.48 -10.97 8.11
CA MET A 38 6.17 -10.33 8.12
C MET A 38 5.34 -10.78 9.33
N VAL A 39 5.34 -12.09 9.62
CA VAL A 39 4.72 -12.64 10.84
C VAL A 39 5.37 -12.04 12.09
N SER A 40 6.69 -11.89 12.08
CA SER A 40 7.42 -11.27 13.18
C SER A 40 7.09 -9.79 13.36
N GLY A 41 6.99 -9.03 12.26
CA GLY A 41 6.59 -7.62 12.31
C GLY A 41 5.16 -7.43 12.82
N LEU A 42 4.23 -8.28 12.37
CA LEU A 42 2.85 -8.27 12.85
C LEU A 42 2.77 -8.62 14.34
N GLY A 43 3.54 -9.63 14.77
CA GLY A 43 3.67 -9.99 16.17
C GLY A 43 4.27 -8.88 17.02
N ALA A 44 5.31 -8.20 16.54
CA ALA A 44 5.90 -7.07 17.23
C ALA A 44 4.90 -5.92 17.39
N LEU A 45 4.11 -5.63 16.35
CA LEU A 45 3.09 -4.58 16.42
C LEU A 45 2.01 -4.92 17.45
N ILE A 46 1.47 -6.15 17.41
CA ILE A 46 0.44 -6.60 18.37
C ILE A 46 0.99 -6.57 19.80
N SER A 47 2.20 -7.10 20.00
CA SER A 47 2.89 -7.09 21.30
C SER A 47 3.11 -5.66 21.81
N LEU A 48 3.49 -4.73 20.92
CA LEU A 48 3.71 -3.33 21.26
C LEU A 48 2.40 -2.63 21.61
N THR A 49 1.31 -2.89 20.88
CA THR A 49 0.00 -2.32 21.22
C THR A 49 -0.53 -2.84 22.54
N MET A 50 -0.34 -4.13 22.84
CA MET A 50 -0.70 -4.73 24.13
C MET A 50 0.15 -4.16 25.28
N LEU A 51 1.45 -3.95 25.05
CA LEU A 51 2.34 -3.30 26.00
C LEU A 51 1.91 -1.85 26.29
N LEU A 52 1.66 -1.07 25.23
CA LEU A 52 1.24 0.32 25.35
C LEU A 52 -0.09 0.44 26.08
N ALA A 53 -1.07 -0.41 25.74
CA ALA A 53 -2.38 -0.44 26.39
C ALA A 53 -2.25 -0.68 27.91
N ASN A 54 -1.40 -1.62 28.33
CA ASN A 54 -1.14 -1.88 29.75
C ASN A 54 -0.46 -0.71 30.44
N LEU A 55 0.54 -0.08 29.80
CA LEU A 55 1.26 1.07 30.36
C LEU A 55 0.40 2.34 30.46
N THR A 56 -0.62 2.49 29.60
CA THR A 56 -1.57 3.61 29.64
C THR A 56 -2.81 3.35 30.51
N GLY A 57 -2.94 2.15 31.09
CA GLY A 57 -4.04 1.79 31.98
C GLY A 57 -3.88 2.36 33.40
N ASP A 58 -4.98 2.37 34.16
CA ASP A 58 -5.02 2.91 35.53
C ASP A 58 -4.19 2.10 36.55
N ASP A 59 -3.92 0.81 36.29
CA ASP A 59 -3.08 -0.05 37.14
C ASP A 59 -2.13 -0.92 36.28
N PRO A 60 -0.91 -0.42 35.97
CA PRO A 60 -0.01 -1.11 35.06
C PRO A 60 0.71 -2.29 35.74
N ASP A 61 0.52 -3.51 35.21
CA ASP A 61 1.30 -4.68 35.63
C ASP A 61 2.72 -4.62 35.02
N ILE A 62 3.72 -4.38 35.86
CA ILE A 62 5.13 -4.27 35.47
C ILE A 62 5.70 -5.63 35.03
N GLY A 63 5.23 -6.74 35.62
CA GLY A 63 5.65 -8.09 35.25
C GLY A 63 5.16 -8.47 33.85
N TYR A 64 3.92 -8.13 33.52
CA TYR A 64 3.37 -8.23 32.18
C TYR A 64 4.10 -7.32 31.18
N ALA A 65 4.35 -6.06 31.56
CA ALA A 65 5.05 -5.10 30.72
C ALA A 65 6.48 -5.57 30.35
N ILE A 66 7.21 -6.16 31.29
CA ILE A 66 8.55 -6.72 31.02
C ILE A 66 8.46 -7.89 30.04
N ARG A 67 7.51 -8.82 30.24
CA ARG A 67 7.33 -9.98 29.33
C ARG A 67 6.98 -9.53 27.91
N MET A 68 6.03 -8.61 27.76
CA MET A 68 5.64 -8.06 26.46
C MET A 68 6.73 -7.19 25.84
N GLY A 69 7.51 -6.47 26.64
CA GLY A 69 8.69 -5.73 26.17
C GLY A 69 9.76 -6.65 25.59
N VAL A 70 10.06 -7.77 26.27
CA VAL A 70 11.02 -8.79 25.80
C VAL A 70 10.51 -9.47 24.54
N LEU A 71 9.23 -9.85 24.47
CA LEU A 71 8.62 -10.43 23.27
C LEU A 71 8.64 -9.47 22.09
N THR A 72 8.31 -8.20 22.30
CA THR A 72 8.40 -7.15 21.28
C THR A 72 9.82 -7.02 20.76
N ALA A 73 10.82 -6.93 21.65
CA ALA A 73 12.23 -6.84 21.27
C ALA A 73 12.70 -8.06 20.46
N LEU A 74 12.31 -9.27 20.88
CA LEU A 74 12.58 -10.53 20.16
C LEU A 74 11.99 -10.54 18.75
N LEU A 75 10.72 -10.13 18.61
CA LEU A 75 10.01 -10.10 17.34
C LEU A 75 10.50 -8.98 16.40
N VAL A 76 10.98 -7.86 16.95
CA VAL A 76 11.65 -6.81 16.18
C VAL A 76 13.04 -7.26 15.72
N ALA A 77 13.79 -7.98 16.56
CA ALA A 77 15.15 -8.44 16.26
C ALA A 77 15.19 -9.65 15.30
N ALA A 78 14.17 -10.51 15.31
CA ALA A 78 14.07 -11.71 14.49
C ALA A 78 14.31 -11.50 12.97
N PRO A 79 13.73 -10.49 12.28
CA PRO A 79 14.02 -10.23 10.87
C PRO A 79 15.50 -9.89 10.61
N PHE A 80 16.16 -9.19 11.54
CA PHE A 80 17.60 -8.88 11.44
C PHE A 80 18.45 -10.14 11.66
N GLY A 81 18.09 -10.98 12.64
CA GLY A 81 18.75 -12.27 12.88
C GLY A 81 18.66 -13.20 11.66
N LEU A 82 17.47 -13.32 11.07
CA LEU A 82 17.24 -14.08 9.84
C LEU A 82 18.04 -13.51 8.65
N HIS A 83 18.15 -12.19 8.55
CA HIS A 83 18.96 -11.53 7.51
C HIS A 83 20.46 -11.83 7.70
N LEU A 84 20.96 -11.79 8.94
CA LEU A 84 22.35 -12.08 9.26
C LEU A 84 22.70 -13.56 8.98
N LEU A 85 21.84 -14.48 9.41
CA LEU A 85 21.94 -15.91 9.10
C LEU A 85 21.98 -16.17 7.58
N ARG A 86 21.20 -15.42 6.81
CA ARG A 86 21.21 -15.50 5.34
C ARG A 86 22.52 -15.03 4.73
N ARG A 87 23.18 -14.04 5.35
CA ARG A 87 24.43 -13.44 4.88
C ARG A 87 25.65 -14.31 5.19
N ILE A 88 25.59 -15.09 6.28
CA ILE A 88 26.70 -15.91 6.77
C ILE A 88 26.90 -17.21 5.96
N GLY A 89 25.93 -17.60 5.11
CA GLY A 89 26.18 -18.50 3.97
C GLY A 89 26.74 -19.90 4.28
N THR A 90 26.44 -20.49 5.44
CA THR A 90 26.96 -21.82 5.80
C THR A 90 26.18 -22.94 5.10
N ALA A 91 26.84 -23.95 4.52
CA ALA A 91 26.20 -24.99 3.68
C ALA A 91 25.16 -25.89 4.39
N HIS A 92 24.97 -25.79 5.71
CA HIS A 92 23.84 -26.37 6.48
C HIS A 92 22.58 -25.46 6.48
N SER A 93 22.56 -24.45 5.61
CA SER A 93 21.75 -23.23 5.62
C SER A 93 20.25 -23.40 5.38
N GLU A 94 19.79 -24.38 4.59
CA GLU A 94 18.36 -24.47 4.23
C GLU A 94 17.51 -24.98 5.39
N ALA A 95 17.96 -26.05 6.07
CA ALA A 95 17.26 -26.62 7.21
C ALA A 95 17.36 -25.69 8.43
N GLY A 96 18.53 -25.08 8.66
CA GLY A 96 18.74 -24.10 9.72
C GLY A 96 17.84 -22.87 9.55
N ARG A 97 17.74 -22.33 8.34
CA ARG A 97 16.91 -21.14 8.05
C ARG A 97 15.41 -21.42 8.14
N ARG A 98 14.94 -22.59 7.68
CA ARG A 98 13.56 -23.05 7.90
C ARG A 98 13.24 -23.26 9.37
N SER A 99 14.15 -23.88 10.14
CA SER A 99 13.94 -24.11 11.57
C SER A 99 13.88 -22.78 12.34
N ALA A 100 14.76 -21.82 12.04
CA ALA A 100 14.73 -20.49 12.64
C ALA A 100 13.42 -19.75 12.31
N ALA A 101 12.96 -19.81 11.06
CA ALA A 101 11.67 -19.24 10.65
C ALA A 101 10.47 -19.89 11.37
N LEU A 102 10.50 -21.22 11.54
CA LEU A 102 9.48 -21.96 12.30
C LEU A 102 9.50 -21.58 13.79
N VAL A 103 10.68 -21.40 14.38
CA VAL A 103 10.82 -20.94 15.78
C VAL A 103 10.24 -19.54 15.95
N VAL A 104 10.51 -18.61 15.04
CA VAL A 104 9.91 -17.25 15.09
C VAL A 104 8.38 -17.31 15.00
N MET A 105 7.84 -18.15 14.11
CA MET A 105 6.38 -18.34 14.02
C MET A 105 5.82 -19.02 15.27
N ALA A 106 6.53 -19.98 15.86
CA ALA A 106 6.12 -20.61 17.12
C ALA A 106 6.14 -19.60 18.28
N VAL A 107 7.14 -18.71 18.35
CA VAL A 107 7.18 -17.62 19.33
C VAL A 107 6.03 -16.64 19.13
N PHE A 108 5.60 -16.36 17.90
CA PHE A 108 4.40 -15.55 17.66
C PHE A 108 3.11 -16.27 18.10
N VAL A 109 2.93 -17.52 17.69
CA VAL A 109 1.70 -18.29 17.94
C VAL A 109 1.52 -18.67 19.41
N PHE A 110 2.62 -19.02 20.09
CA PHE A 110 2.60 -19.49 21.48
C PHE A 110 3.16 -18.47 22.47
N GLY A 111 4.04 -17.56 22.07
CA GLY A 111 4.65 -16.61 23.00
C GLY A 111 3.65 -15.55 23.49
N LEU A 112 2.82 -15.00 22.59
CA LEU A 112 1.86 -13.95 22.96
C LEU A 112 0.73 -14.44 23.86
N PRO A 113 0.01 -15.54 23.54
CA PRO A 113 -1.11 -16.03 24.38
C PRO A 113 -0.65 -16.46 25.76
N PHE A 114 0.47 -17.20 25.83
CA PHE A 114 0.94 -17.75 27.10
C PHE A 114 1.63 -16.71 27.98
N ALA A 115 2.13 -15.61 27.41
CA ALA A 115 2.65 -14.49 28.19
C ALA A 115 1.55 -13.64 28.82
N ASP A 116 0.39 -13.58 28.17
CA ASP A 116 -0.79 -12.84 28.63
C ASP A 116 -1.63 -13.66 29.62
N SER A 117 -2.17 -14.80 29.20
CA SER A 117 -3.15 -15.58 29.95
C SER A 117 -2.58 -16.84 30.63
N GLY A 118 -1.26 -17.05 30.57
CA GLY A 118 -0.57 -18.19 31.20
C GLY A 118 -0.94 -19.54 30.59
N PHE A 119 -0.71 -20.65 31.32
CA PHE A 119 -1.17 -21.98 30.90
C PHE A 119 -2.66 -22.18 31.28
N SER A 120 -3.55 -21.48 30.56
CA SER A 120 -5.00 -21.56 30.74
C SER A 120 -5.70 -22.04 29.47
N GLY A 121 -6.97 -22.48 29.59
CA GLY A 121 -7.79 -22.85 28.42
C GLY A 121 -8.05 -21.67 27.47
N ILE A 122 -7.96 -20.43 27.96
CA ILE A 122 -8.11 -19.20 27.20
C ILE A 122 -6.89 -18.97 26.29
N ALA A 123 -5.69 -19.21 26.81
CA ALA A 123 -4.44 -19.16 26.04
C ALA A 123 -4.45 -20.11 24.84
N ALA A 124 -5.07 -21.29 24.98
CA ALA A 124 -5.20 -22.25 23.89
C ALA A 124 -6.11 -21.74 22.75
N VAL A 125 -7.19 -21.03 23.08
CA VAL A 125 -8.10 -20.43 22.08
C VAL A 125 -7.44 -19.23 21.39
N GLU A 126 -6.75 -18.39 22.15
CA GLU A 126 -5.96 -17.28 21.60
C GLU A 126 -4.86 -17.78 20.67
N ALA A 127 -4.14 -18.85 21.05
CA ALA A 127 -3.12 -19.47 20.20
C ALA A 127 -3.69 -19.96 18.87
N VAL A 128 -4.93 -20.46 18.83
CA VAL A 128 -5.62 -20.80 17.57
C VAL A 128 -5.86 -19.54 16.74
N GLY A 129 -6.29 -18.43 17.36
CA GLY A 129 -6.45 -17.14 16.70
C GLY A 129 -5.13 -16.64 16.07
N PHE A 130 -4.04 -16.64 16.83
CA PHE A 130 -2.71 -16.27 16.33
C PHE A 130 -2.19 -17.24 15.26
N ALA A 131 -2.49 -18.53 15.36
CA ALA A 131 -2.17 -19.51 14.31
C ALA A 131 -2.92 -19.20 13.00
N VAL A 132 -4.21 -18.84 13.07
CA VAL A 132 -4.98 -18.41 11.89
C VAL A 132 -4.37 -17.15 11.28
N VAL A 133 -4.00 -16.17 12.10
CA VAL A 133 -3.31 -14.94 11.64
C VAL A 133 -1.96 -15.27 10.99
N ALA A 134 -1.18 -16.18 11.57
CA ALA A 134 0.09 -16.64 10.99
C ALA A 134 -0.13 -17.34 9.64
N VAL A 135 -1.13 -18.21 9.53
CA VAL A 135 -1.50 -18.89 8.28
C VAL A 135 -1.95 -17.88 7.23
N LEU A 136 -2.79 -16.90 7.60
CA LEU A 136 -3.18 -15.80 6.73
C LEU A 136 -1.97 -14.98 6.29
N ALA A 137 -1.05 -14.66 7.19
CA ALA A 137 0.16 -13.93 6.85
C ALA A 137 1.07 -14.71 5.89
N VAL A 138 1.22 -16.02 6.09
CA VAL A 138 1.93 -16.92 5.16
C VAL A 138 1.22 -16.96 3.81
N TRP A 139 -0.11 -17.01 3.80
CA TRP A 139 -0.93 -17.01 2.59
C TRP A 139 -0.83 -15.68 1.83
N LEU A 140 -0.89 -14.53 2.52
CA LEU A 140 -0.68 -13.20 1.96
C LEU A 140 0.75 -13.05 1.40
N THR A 141 1.75 -13.63 2.08
CA THR A 141 3.13 -13.68 1.59
C THR A 141 3.28 -14.59 0.37
N TYR A 142 2.53 -15.69 0.31
CA TYR A 142 2.48 -16.58 -0.85
C TYR A 142 1.87 -15.91 -2.08
N LEU A 143 0.89 -15.01 -1.87
CA LEU A 143 0.34 -14.12 -2.89
C LEU A 143 1.30 -12.99 -3.27
N GLY A 144 2.32 -12.73 -2.44
CA GLY A 144 3.34 -11.72 -2.70
C GLY A 144 2.97 -10.31 -2.25
N ILE A 145 1.96 -10.17 -1.39
CA ILE A 145 1.46 -8.88 -0.90
C ILE A 145 2.54 -8.10 -0.15
N GLY A 146 3.46 -8.77 0.55
CA GLY A 146 4.61 -8.11 1.19
C GLY A 146 5.59 -7.49 0.19
N ALA A 147 5.81 -8.12 -0.97
CA ALA A 147 6.63 -7.54 -2.03
C ALA A 147 5.92 -6.37 -2.73
N ILE A 148 4.60 -6.50 -2.94
CA ILE A 148 3.75 -5.43 -3.49
C ILE A 148 3.72 -4.22 -2.53
N ALA A 149 3.54 -4.45 -1.22
CA ALA A 149 3.52 -3.39 -0.22
C ALA A 149 4.87 -2.67 -0.08
N LEU A 150 5.98 -3.40 -0.10
CA LEU A 150 7.32 -2.79 -0.02
C LEU A 150 7.66 -2.03 -1.31
N TRP A 151 7.32 -2.59 -2.47
CA TRP A 151 7.44 -1.90 -3.76
C TRP A 151 6.61 -0.62 -3.75
N ALA A 152 5.37 -0.70 -3.31
CA ALA A 152 4.47 0.43 -3.22
C ALA A 152 4.93 1.52 -2.25
N LEU A 153 5.50 1.14 -1.10
CA LEU A 153 6.08 2.09 -0.16
C LEU A 153 7.26 2.84 -0.79
N ARG A 154 8.14 2.12 -1.49
CA ARG A 154 9.25 2.75 -2.23
C ARG A 154 8.74 3.66 -3.35
N PHE A 155 7.74 3.20 -4.09
CA PHE A 155 7.09 3.96 -5.13
C PHE A 155 6.49 5.25 -4.57
N ALA A 156 5.77 5.16 -3.45
CA ALA A 156 5.28 6.30 -2.68
C ALA A 156 6.39 7.29 -2.29
N TRP A 157 7.53 6.81 -1.79
CA TRP A 157 8.68 7.67 -1.45
C TRP A 157 9.27 8.40 -2.66
N VAL A 158 9.39 7.72 -3.81
CA VAL A 158 9.86 8.35 -5.05
C VAL A 158 8.84 9.39 -5.53
N GLN A 159 7.55 9.10 -5.38
CA GLN A 159 6.47 9.96 -5.83
C GLN A 159 6.28 11.20 -4.95
N LEU A 160 6.64 11.13 -3.66
CA LEU A 160 6.75 12.30 -2.79
C LEU A 160 7.71 13.35 -3.38
N GLY A 161 8.84 12.92 -3.97
CA GLY A 161 9.76 13.81 -4.68
C GLY A 161 9.16 14.45 -5.94
N ALA A 162 8.16 13.79 -6.55
CA ALA A 162 7.45 14.29 -7.72
C ALA A 162 6.27 15.22 -7.38
N LEU A 163 5.87 15.34 -6.10
CA LEU A 163 4.73 16.16 -5.66
C LEU A 163 4.82 17.63 -6.10
N GLY A 164 6.03 18.20 -6.15
CA GLY A 164 6.23 19.57 -6.63
C GLY A 164 5.77 19.76 -8.08
N THR A 165 5.98 18.75 -8.93
CA THR A 165 5.50 18.77 -10.32
C THR A 165 4.02 18.41 -10.43
N LEU A 166 3.48 17.65 -9.47
CA LEU A 166 2.05 17.34 -9.38
C LEU A 166 1.22 18.59 -9.04
N MET A 167 1.68 19.42 -8.11
CA MET A 167 0.97 20.62 -7.68
C MET A 167 0.88 21.70 -8.75
N SER A 168 1.95 21.93 -9.51
CA SER A 168 1.91 22.89 -10.62
C SER A 168 0.99 22.46 -11.76
N ARG A 169 0.80 21.15 -11.93
CA ARG A 169 -0.13 20.58 -12.93
C ARG A 169 -1.57 20.55 -12.45
N ALA A 170 -1.80 20.56 -11.13
CA ALA A 170 -3.12 20.65 -10.51
C ALA A 170 -3.70 22.06 -10.54
N LEU A 171 -2.92 23.09 -10.94
CA LEU A 171 -3.35 24.50 -10.90
C LEU A 171 -4.73 24.76 -11.52
N PRO A 172 -5.07 24.18 -12.70
CA PRO A 172 -6.39 24.37 -13.29
C PRO A 172 -7.51 23.78 -12.42
N LEU A 173 -7.28 22.59 -11.85
CA LEU A 173 -8.21 21.93 -10.93
C LEU A 173 -8.33 22.73 -9.63
N LEU A 174 -7.21 23.26 -9.11
CA LEU A 174 -7.19 24.15 -7.96
C LEU A 174 -8.03 25.39 -8.22
N MET A 175 -7.91 26.02 -9.39
CA MET A 175 -8.70 27.21 -9.71
C MET A 175 -10.21 26.93 -9.65
N LEU A 176 -10.65 25.79 -10.22
CA LEU A 176 -12.06 25.38 -10.17
C LEU A 176 -12.51 25.05 -8.74
N THR A 177 -11.72 24.26 -8.03
CA THR A 177 -12.08 23.72 -6.71
C THR A 177 -11.99 24.78 -5.61
N VAL A 178 -11.12 25.78 -5.77
CA VAL A 178 -11.04 26.96 -4.92
C VAL A 178 -12.34 27.76 -4.99
N VAL A 179 -12.90 27.97 -6.19
CA VAL A 179 -14.20 28.66 -6.31
C VAL A 179 -15.28 27.91 -5.53
N VAL A 180 -15.32 26.58 -5.65
CA VAL A 180 -16.25 25.72 -4.91
C VAL A 180 -16.00 25.79 -3.40
N TYR A 181 -14.73 25.86 -2.96
CA TYR A 181 -14.35 25.96 -1.55
C TYR A 181 -14.89 27.23 -0.88
N PHE A 182 -14.96 28.34 -1.60
CA PHE A 182 -15.51 29.62 -1.12
C PHE A 182 -17.04 29.73 -1.23
N THR A 183 -17.77 28.63 -1.44
CA THR A 183 -19.24 28.63 -1.49
C THR A 183 -19.87 28.29 -0.14
N GLY A 184 -20.74 29.15 0.38
CA GLY A 184 -21.38 28.94 1.69
C GLY A 184 -22.20 27.64 1.80
N GLU A 185 -22.84 27.20 0.71
CA GLU A 185 -23.63 25.96 0.69
C GLU A 185 -22.81 24.72 1.07
N LEU A 186 -21.55 24.67 0.65
CA LEU A 186 -20.68 23.56 0.97
C LEU A 186 -20.31 23.52 2.47
N TRP A 187 -20.12 24.70 3.07
CA TRP A 187 -19.84 24.84 4.50
C TRP A 187 -21.05 24.44 5.33
N GLN A 188 -22.25 24.81 4.91
CA GLN A 188 -23.51 24.40 5.55
C GLN A 188 -23.70 22.88 5.52
N LEU A 189 -23.37 22.23 4.40
CA LEU A 189 -23.41 20.79 4.26
C LEU A 189 -22.39 20.11 5.19
N ALA A 190 -21.15 20.61 5.20
CA ALA A 190 -20.05 20.04 5.98
C ALA A 190 -20.25 20.17 7.50
N ALA A 191 -20.84 21.28 7.96
CA ALA A 191 -21.15 21.52 9.36
C ALA A 191 -22.24 20.59 9.91
N ARG A 192 -23.26 20.30 9.09
CA ARG A 192 -24.38 19.43 9.47
C ARG A 192 -24.08 17.94 9.30
N MET A 193 -22.94 17.58 8.71
CA MET A 193 -22.59 16.20 8.44
C MET A 193 -21.90 15.54 9.65
N PRO A 194 -22.48 14.48 10.24
CA PRO A 194 -21.79 13.73 11.27
C PRO A 194 -20.61 12.96 10.65
N ARG A 195 -19.56 12.72 11.43
CA ARG A 195 -18.34 12.03 10.98
C ARG A 195 -18.59 10.67 10.34
N GLN A 196 -19.55 9.91 10.87
CA GLN A 196 -19.94 8.63 10.31
C GLN A 196 -20.42 8.78 8.86
N ARG A 197 -21.27 9.79 8.58
CA ARG A 197 -21.79 10.06 7.24
C ARG A 197 -20.70 10.59 6.32
N LEU A 198 -19.77 11.38 6.84
CA LEU A 198 -18.58 11.83 6.09
C LEU A 198 -17.76 10.64 5.61
N TRP A 199 -17.41 9.70 6.49
CA TRP A 199 -16.68 8.48 6.12
C TRP A 199 -17.45 7.58 5.15
N GLN A 200 -18.77 7.45 5.31
CA GLN A 200 -19.61 6.73 4.35
C GLN A 200 -19.58 7.37 2.97
N THR A 201 -19.63 8.70 2.91
CA THR A 201 -19.61 9.45 1.64
C THR A 201 -18.25 9.34 0.96
N ILE A 202 -17.16 9.49 1.72
CA ILE A 202 -15.79 9.29 1.22
C ILE A 202 -15.61 7.85 0.76
N GLY A 203 -16.07 6.87 1.53
CA GLY A 203 -16.01 5.45 1.16
C GLY A 203 -16.77 5.15 -0.13
N PHE A 204 -17.94 5.76 -0.31
CA PHE A 204 -18.72 5.65 -1.54
C PHE A 204 -17.97 6.25 -2.75
N LEU A 205 -17.44 7.48 -2.63
CA LEU A 205 -16.66 8.12 -3.71
C LEU A 205 -15.37 7.34 -4.03
N ALA A 206 -14.68 6.84 -3.00
CA ALA A 206 -13.49 6.01 -3.15
C ALA A 206 -13.81 4.67 -3.84
N LEU A 207 -14.95 4.06 -3.53
CA LEU A 207 -15.41 2.85 -4.21
C LEU A 207 -15.68 3.10 -5.69
N VAL A 208 -16.36 4.21 -6.03
CA VAL A 208 -16.60 4.60 -7.42
C VAL A 208 -15.28 4.84 -8.16
N ALA A 209 -14.34 5.58 -7.54
CA ALA A 209 -13.01 5.80 -8.11
C ALA A 209 -12.26 4.48 -8.34
N LEU A 210 -12.30 3.57 -7.37
CA LEU A 210 -11.64 2.26 -7.46
C LEU A 210 -12.23 1.41 -8.58
N ILE A 211 -13.55 1.34 -8.70
CA ILE A 211 -14.22 0.61 -9.79
C ILE A 211 -13.77 1.17 -11.13
N PHE A 212 -13.77 2.50 -11.30
CA PHE A 212 -13.34 3.16 -12.52
C PHE A 212 -11.88 2.84 -12.87
N VAL A 213 -10.96 2.94 -11.91
CA VAL A 213 -9.54 2.60 -12.10
C VAL A 213 -9.39 1.15 -12.53
N VAL A 214 -10.10 0.22 -11.89
CA VAL A 214 -10.07 -1.21 -12.23
C VAL A 214 -10.58 -1.45 -13.64
N THR A 215 -11.69 -0.84 -14.03
CA THR A 215 -12.26 -1.02 -15.38
C THR A 215 -11.34 -0.46 -16.45
N THR A 216 -10.86 0.77 -16.28
CA THR A 216 -9.97 1.43 -17.25
C THR A 216 -8.68 0.66 -17.43
N ILE A 217 -8.01 0.27 -16.33
CA ILE A 217 -6.75 -0.49 -16.41
C ILE A 217 -6.98 -1.85 -17.05
N ARG A 218 -8.08 -2.53 -16.74
CA ARG A 218 -8.39 -3.83 -17.35
C ARG A 218 -8.56 -3.71 -18.86
N ASP A 219 -9.29 -2.71 -19.31
CA ASP A 219 -9.56 -2.47 -20.72
C ASP A 219 -8.28 -2.06 -21.46
N GLU A 220 -7.45 -1.21 -20.86
CA GLU A 220 -6.16 -0.81 -21.41
C GLU A 220 -5.19 -1.99 -21.53
N VAL A 221 -5.06 -2.82 -20.49
CA VAL A 221 -4.20 -4.01 -20.53
C VAL A 221 -4.64 -4.98 -21.61
N ARG A 222 -5.96 -5.05 -21.85
CA ARG A 222 -6.50 -5.86 -22.93
C ARG A 222 -6.16 -5.26 -24.30
N ALA A 223 -6.31 -3.94 -24.46
CA ALA A 223 -5.94 -3.24 -25.69
C ALA A 223 -4.44 -3.37 -26.00
N LEU A 224 -3.56 -3.12 -25.02
CA LEU A 224 -2.11 -3.31 -25.15
C LEU A 224 -1.71 -4.73 -25.54
N ARG A 225 -2.46 -5.73 -25.08
CA ARG A 225 -2.23 -7.13 -25.44
C ARG A 225 -2.62 -7.39 -26.90
N GLU A 226 -3.72 -6.80 -27.35
CA GLU A 226 -4.19 -6.89 -28.73
C GLU A 226 -3.23 -6.12 -29.66
N ASP A 227 -2.73 -4.96 -29.26
CA ASP A 227 -1.82 -4.11 -30.04
C ASP A 227 -0.37 -4.66 -30.08
N ARG A 228 0.13 -5.23 -28.98
CA ARG A 228 1.39 -6.02 -28.98
C ARG A 228 1.34 -7.24 -29.88
N ALA A 229 0.16 -7.75 -30.23
CA ALA A 229 0.06 -8.84 -31.18
C ALA A 229 0.60 -8.40 -32.56
N GLU A 230 0.61 -7.09 -32.86
CA GLU A 230 0.92 -6.56 -34.18
C GLU A 230 2.32 -5.91 -34.33
N GLN A 231 2.92 -5.20 -33.35
CA GLN A 231 3.99 -4.23 -33.70
C GLN A 231 5.31 -4.14 -32.90
N ASP A 232 5.48 -4.70 -31.69
CA ASP A 232 6.65 -4.36 -30.84
C ASP A 232 7.81 -5.38 -30.86
N ASP A 233 9.06 -4.92 -31.04
CA ASP A 233 10.29 -5.74 -30.99
C ASP A 233 10.75 -5.93 -29.53
N PRO A 234 10.60 -7.13 -28.95
CA PRO A 234 10.89 -7.35 -27.53
C PRO A 234 12.35 -7.12 -27.15
N ALA A 235 13.29 -7.15 -28.11
CA ALA A 235 14.69 -6.87 -27.85
C ALA A 235 14.94 -5.40 -27.44
N GLN A 236 14.16 -4.45 -27.99
CA GLN A 236 14.29 -3.03 -27.68
C GLN A 236 13.76 -2.70 -26.28
N LEU A 237 12.69 -3.37 -25.84
CA LEU A 237 12.12 -3.22 -24.50
C LEU A 237 13.02 -3.79 -23.38
N LEU A 238 13.90 -4.73 -23.70
CA LEU A 238 14.74 -5.44 -22.75
C LEU A 238 16.16 -4.86 -22.64
N GLU A 239 16.47 -3.85 -23.44
CA GLU A 239 17.77 -3.19 -23.47
C GLU A 239 18.10 -2.57 -22.09
N GLY A 240 19.28 -2.88 -21.56
CA GLY A 240 19.71 -2.45 -20.21
C GLY A 240 19.12 -3.23 -19.03
N THR A 241 18.26 -4.23 -19.27
CA THR A 241 17.78 -5.16 -18.22
C THR A 241 18.68 -6.40 -18.13
N PRO A 242 18.71 -7.14 -17.01
CA PRO A 242 19.43 -8.41 -16.92
C PRO A 242 18.90 -9.52 -17.85
N LEU A 243 17.78 -9.25 -18.55
CA LEU A 243 17.11 -10.13 -19.50
C LEU A 243 17.27 -9.65 -20.95
N ALA A 244 18.27 -8.79 -21.23
CA ALA A 244 18.56 -8.33 -22.58
C ALA A 244 18.77 -9.51 -23.53
N VAL A 245 18.06 -9.50 -24.66
CA VAL A 245 18.12 -10.52 -25.71
C VAL A 245 18.65 -9.87 -26.98
N GLU A 246 19.37 -10.61 -27.82
CA GLU A 246 19.90 -10.06 -29.07
C GLU A 246 18.78 -9.54 -29.98
N PRO A 247 18.99 -8.40 -30.67
CA PRO A 247 18.02 -7.83 -31.61
C PRO A 247 17.57 -8.86 -32.64
N GLY A 248 16.25 -8.95 -32.88
CA GLY A 248 15.66 -9.91 -33.82
C GLY A 248 15.38 -11.31 -33.25
N THR A 249 15.65 -11.56 -31.96
CA THR A 249 15.27 -12.81 -31.30
C THR A 249 13.76 -12.86 -31.10
N ARG A 250 13.08 -13.79 -31.80
CA ARG A 250 11.65 -14.04 -31.60
C ARG A 250 11.42 -14.82 -30.31
N LEU A 251 10.95 -14.12 -29.28
CA LEU A 251 10.46 -14.77 -28.05
C LEU A 251 9.08 -15.40 -28.30
N GLU A 252 8.91 -16.67 -27.93
CA GLU A 252 7.60 -17.32 -27.99
C GLU A 252 6.63 -16.69 -26.99
N ARG A 253 5.64 -15.96 -27.51
CA ARG A 253 4.63 -15.26 -26.73
C ARG A 253 3.62 -16.27 -26.17
N THR A 254 3.80 -16.70 -24.92
CA THR A 254 2.85 -17.62 -24.27
C THR A 254 1.68 -16.84 -23.66
N PRO A 255 0.41 -17.27 -23.85
CA PRO A 255 -0.73 -16.60 -23.22
C PRO A 255 -0.54 -16.53 -21.69
N LEU A 256 -0.81 -15.34 -21.13
CA LEU A 256 -0.85 -15.13 -19.69
C LEU A 256 -1.97 -15.97 -19.08
N SER A 257 -1.66 -16.66 -17.98
CA SER A 257 -2.69 -17.31 -17.16
C SER A 257 -3.58 -16.25 -16.50
N LEU A 258 -4.82 -16.62 -16.15
CA LEU A 258 -5.75 -15.71 -15.46
C LEU A 258 -5.14 -15.13 -14.17
N ALA A 259 -4.35 -15.91 -13.44
CA ALA A 259 -3.67 -15.44 -12.24
C ALA A 259 -2.58 -14.38 -12.52
N GLU A 260 -1.86 -14.50 -13.64
CA GLU A 260 -0.86 -13.51 -14.06
C GLU A 260 -1.56 -12.21 -14.53
N GLN A 261 -2.67 -12.33 -15.27
CA GLN A 261 -3.45 -11.17 -15.71
C GLN A 261 -4.02 -10.38 -14.53
N VAL A 262 -4.60 -11.07 -13.55
CA VAL A 262 -5.09 -10.43 -12.32
C VAL A 262 -3.95 -9.76 -11.56
N ASN A 263 -2.76 -10.37 -11.49
CA ASN A 263 -1.61 -9.75 -10.81
C ASN A 263 -1.18 -8.45 -11.47
N VAL A 264 -1.04 -8.47 -12.80
CA VAL A 264 -0.58 -7.30 -13.57
C VAL A 264 -1.58 -6.16 -13.43
N VAL A 265 -2.88 -6.44 -13.59
CA VAL A 265 -3.95 -5.46 -13.35
C VAL A 265 -3.93 -4.97 -11.91
N ALA A 266 -3.80 -5.85 -10.92
CA ALA A 266 -3.78 -5.47 -9.51
C ALA A 266 -2.60 -4.55 -9.17
N VAL A 267 -1.40 -4.81 -9.71
CA VAL A 267 -0.21 -3.95 -9.49
C VAL A 267 -0.45 -2.56 -10.09
N MET A 268 -0.99 -2.47 -11.31
CA MET A 268 -1.31 -1.18 -11.92
C MET A 268 -2.39 -0.41 -11.16
N VAL A 269 -3.48 -1.09 -10.78
CA VAL A 269 -4.57 -0.50 -9.98
C VAL A 269 -4.03 0.03 -8.66
N PHE A 270 -3.16 -0.74 -8.01
CA PHE A 270 -2.57 -0.34 -6.74
C PHE A 270 -1.67 0.90 -6.91
N SER A 271 -0.85 0.92 -7.96
CA SER A 271 0.01 2.06 -8.29
C SER A 271 -0.81 3.33 -8.55
N GLN A 272 -1.86 3.22 -9.37
CA GLN A 272 -2.76 4.34 -9.68
C GLN A 272 -3.50 4.83 -8.43
N THR A 273 -3.97 3.91 -7.59
CA THR A 273 -4.66 4.25 -6.33
C THR A 273 -3.74 5.03 -5.41
N ILE A 274 -2.47 4.63 -5.30
CA ILE A 274 -1.46 5.36 -4.52
C ILE A 274 -1.30 6.79 -5.04
N GLN A 275 -1.17 6.97 -6.36
CA GLN A 275 -1.06 8.30 -6.98
C GLN A 275 -2.26 9.19 -6.64
N VAL A 276 -3.47 8.64 -6.77
CA VAL A 276 -4.71 9.35 -6.44
C VAL A 276 -4.75 9.72 -4.96
N VAL A 277 -4.34 8.84 -4.05
CA VAL A 277 -4.31 9.12 -2.61
C VAL A 277 -3.29 10.22 -2.30
N PHE A 278 -2.08 10.17 -2.85
CA PHE A 278 -1.07 11.21 -2.65
C PHE A 278 -1.54 12.57 -3.17
N PHE A 279 -2.12 12.59 -4.37
CA PHE A 279 -2.69 13.80 -4.97
C PHE A 279 -3.81 14.39 -4.10
N THR A 280 -4.77 13.55 -3.69
CA THR A 280 -5.89 13.92 -2.83
C THR A 280 -5.40 14.45 -1.47
N THR A 281 -4.39 13.80 -0.88
CA THR A 281 -3.79 14.23 0.38
C THR A 281 -3.10 15.58 0.24
N GLY A 282 -2.37 15.81 -0.85
CA GLY A 282 -1.76 17.11 -1.14
C GLY A 282 -2.80 18.23 -1.25
N LEU A 283 -3.90 17.98 -1.96
CA LEU A 283 -5.02 18.93 -2.05
C LEU A 283 -5.69 19.15 -0.70
N PHE A 284 -5.89 18.10 0.09
CA PHE A 284 -6.44 18.22 1.43
C PHE A 284 -5.60 19.14 2.32
N VAL A 285 -4.27 18.93 2.35
CA VAL A 285 -3.34 19.77 3.11
C VAL A 285 -3.36 21.21 2.60
N PHE A 286 -3.38 21.40 1.28
CA PHE A 286 -3.49 22.73 0.68
C PHE A 286 -4.76 23.46 1.10
N PHE A 287 -5.93 22.82 0.98
CA PHE A 287 -7.21 23.43 1.35
C PHE A 287 -7.35 23.63 2.86
N LEU A 288 -6.78 22.74 3.67
CA LEU A 288 -6.70 22.92 5.11
C LEU A 288 -5.89 24.18 5.46
N ALA A 289 -4.70 24.34 4.86
CA ALA A 289 -3.86 25.52 5.06
C ALA A 289 -4.54 26.80 4.52
N LEU A 290 -5.15 26.73 3.35
CA LEU A 290 -5.91 27.83 2.76
C LEU A 290 -7.06 28.25 3.66
N GLY A 291 -7.84 27.30 4.19
CA GLY A 291 -8.93 27.57 5.11
C GLY A 291 -8.47 28.28 6.38
N ILE A 292 -7.37 27.81 6.98
CA ILE A 292 -6.78 28.41 8.18
C ILE A 292 -6.31 29.86 7.94
N VAL A 293 -5.75 30.14 6.75
CA VAL A 293 -5.17 31.47 6.45
C VAL A 293 -6.20 32.45 5.89
N ALA A 294 -7.12 31.98 5.05
CA ALA A 294 -8.00 32.83 4.25
C ALA A 294 -9.39 33.01 4.86
N ILE A 295 -9.83 32.13 5.76
CA ILE A 295 -11.19 32.18 6.33
C ILE A 295 -11.11 32.62 7.80
N PRO A 296 -11.54 33.86 8.11
CA PRO A 296 -11.74 34.30 9.48
C PRO A 296 -12.79 33.48 10.23
N ASP A 297 -12.65 33.38 11.55
CA ASP A 297 -13.55 32.60 12.41
C ASP A 297 -15.02 33.06 12.31
N ASP A 298 -15.27 34.37 12.16
CA ASP A 298 -16.62 34.93 12.01
C ASP A 298 -17.28 34.52 10.69
N VAL A 299 -16.50 34.46 9.60
CA VAL A 299 -16.97 33.97 8.30
C VAL A 299 -17.23 32.47 8.35
N ALA A 300 -16.36 31.71 9.01
CA ALA A 300 -16.55 30.27 9.17
C ALA A 300 -17.86 29.95 9.91
N VAL A 301 -18.14 30.65 11.01
CA VAL A 301 -19.39 30.51 11.79
C VAL A 301 -20.62 30.93 10.96
N LEU A 302 -20.51 32.03 10.20
CA LEU A 302 -21.59 32.52 9.35
C LEU A 302 -21.95 31.51 8.25
N TRP A 303 -20.94 31.00 7.53
CA TRP A 303 -21.15 30.06 6.44
C TRP A 303 -21.53 28.67 6.91
N SER A 304 -21.02 28.21 8.06
CA SER A 304 -21.43 26.93 8.63
C SER A 304 -22.84 26.98 9.23
N SER A 305 -23.34 28.18 9.55
CA SER A 305 -24.55 28.40 10.34
C SER A 305 -24.48 27.71 11.71
N GLU A 306 -23.30 27.70 12.32
CA GLU A 306 -23.07 27.08 13.63
C GLU A 306 -23.46 28.01 14.77
N GLU A 307 -24.70 27.86 15.27
CA GLU A 307 -25.20 28.67 16.40
C GLU A 307 -24.75 28.13 17.77
N ALA A 308 -24.47 26.82 17.88
CA ALA A 308 -24.04 26.18 19.13
C ALA A 308 -23.15 24.95 18.88
N CYS A 309 -22.12 24.78 19.71
CA CYS A 309 -21.20 23.64 19.66
C CYS A 309 -21.48 22.67 20.83
N PRO A 310 -21.37 21.34 20.63
CA PRO A 310 -21.48 20.38 21.72
C PRO A 310 -20.42 20.58 22.81
N VAL A 311 -19.24 21.07 22.42
CA VAL A 311 -18.11 21.39 23.29
C VAL A 311 -17.45 22.67 22.76
N GLY A 312 -17.18 23.65 23.63
CA GLY A 312 -16.51 24.91 23.28
C GLY A 312 -17.46 26.03 22.79
N GLN A 313 -16.88 27.04 22.14
CA GLN A 313 -17.59 28.15 21.50
C GLN A 313 -17.40 28.06 19.97
N PRO A 314 -18.35 28.54 19.15
CA PRO A 314 -18.17 28.62 17.71
C PRO A 314 -16.93 29.48 17.33
N PRO A 315 -16.14 29.08 16.33
CA PRO A 315 -16.27 27.88 15.50
C PRO A 315 -15.91 26.58 16.25
N CYS A 316 -16.69 25.52 16.06
CA CYS A 316 -16.56 24.31 16.87
C CYS A 316 -15.18 23.65 16.70
N PRO A 317 -14.45 23.36 17.80
CA PRO A 317 -13.13 22.75 17.73
C PRO A 317 -13.20 21.38 17.06
N GLY A 318 -12.24 21.11 16.17
CA GLY A 318 -12.10 19.80 15.55
C GLY A 318 -11.48 18.81 16.51
N THR A 319 -12.04 17.60 16.60
CA THR A 319 -11.38 16.52 17.36
C THR A 319 -10.70 15.53 16.40
N TRP A 320 -9.50 15.05 16.70
CA TRP A 320 -8.81 14.01 15.95
C TRP A 320 -8.56 12.83 16.86
N PHE A 321 -9.17 11.69 16.56
CA PHE A 321 -9.12 10.48 17.41
C PHE A 321 -9.47 10.74 18.89
N GLY A 322 -10.36 11.70 19.16
CA GLY A 322 -10.79 12.09 20.52
C GLY A 322 -9.95 13.20 21.17
N VAL A 323 -8.93 13.74 20.48
CA VAL A 323 -8.10 14.86 20.95
C VAL A 323 -8.55 16.15 20.27
N ASP A 324 -8.81 17.22 21.03
CA ASP A 324 -9.15 18.53 20.49
C ASP A 324 -7.94 19.16 19.78
N VAL A 325 -8.13 19.55 18.52
CA VAL A 325 -7.13 20.20 17.66
C VAL A 325 -7.55 21.67 17.51
N PRO A 326 -6.61 22.63 17.51
CA PRO A 326 -6.90 24.06 17.32
C PRO A 326 -7.21 24.40 15.86
N VAL A 327 -8.03 23.58 15.20
CA VAL A 327 -8.53 23.81 13.84
C VAL A 327 -10.04 23.52 13.85
N PRO A 328 -10.88 24.45 13.37
CA PRO A 328 -12.32 24.24 13.26
C PRO A 328 -12.69 22.95 12.53
N GLN A 329 -13.66 22.20 13.06
CA GLN A 329 -14.11 20.95 12.46
C GLN A 329 -14.64 21.15 11.02
N THR A 330 -15.34 22.25 10.79
CA THR A 330 -15.92 22.61 9.50
C THR A 330 -14.85 22.78 8.43
N ILE A 331 -13.73 23.44 8.74
CA ILE A 331 -12.60 23.58 7.82
C ILE A 331 -12.06 22.20 7.45
N VAL A 332 -11.89 21.30 8.43
CA VAL A 332 -11.43 19.93 8.17
C VAL A 332 -12.41 19.18 7.25
N HIS A 333 -13.72 19.24 7.53
CA HIS A 333 -14.73 18.55 6.75
C HIS A 333 -14.83 19.10 5.32
N VAL A 334 -14.90 20.42 5.13
CA VAL A 334 -14.97 21.06 3.81
C VAL A 334 -13.71 20.76 3.00
N SER A 335 -12.53 20.93 3.59
CA SER A 335 -11.25 20.64 2.92
C SER A 335 -11.16 19.18 2.50
N LEU A 336 -11.61 18.25 3.34
CA LEU A 336 -11.62 16.83 3.01
C LEU A 336 -12.60 16.51 1.88
N PHE A 337 -13.78 17.12 1.89
CA PHE A 337 -14.80 16.90 0.87
C PHE A 337 -14.34 17.41 -0.50
N VAL A 338 -13.82 18.64 -0.57
CA VAL A 338 -13.27 19.22 -1.81
C VAL A 338 -12.09 18.39 -2.31
N ALA A 339 -11.19 17.97 -1.43
CA ALA A 339 -10.05 17.13 -1.81
C ALA A 339 -10.50 15.79 -2.41
N VAL A 340 -11.45 15.07 -1.79
CA VAL A 340 -11.92 13.77 -2.28
C VAL A 340 -12.65 13.89 -3.61
N LEU A 341 -13.50 14.91 -3.78
CA LEU A 341 -14.13 15.18 -5.07
C LEU A 341 -13.10 15.51 -6.16
N SER A 342 -12.09 16.27 -5.81
CA SER A 342 -10.98 16.62 -6.72
C SER A 342 -10.14 15.39 -7.08
N GLY A 343 -9.93 14.48 -6.13
CA GLY A 343 -9.26 13.19 -6.34
C GLY A 343 -10.04 12.28 -7.29
N LEU A 344 -11.37 12.25 -7.16
CA LEU A 344 -12.23 11.54 -8.11
C LEU A 344 -12.15 12.15 -9.51
N TYR A 345 -12.24 13.48 -9.62
CA TYR A 345 -12.07 14.17 -10.91
C TYR A 345 -10.71 13.85 -11.55
N PHE A 346 -9.63 13.93 -10.76
CA PHE A 346 -8.28 13.58 -11.21
C PHE A 346 -8.20 12.13 -11.72
N THR A 347 -8.82 11.20 -10.99
CA THR A 347 -8.88 9.79 -11.40
C THR A 347 -9.50 9.64 -12.79
N VAL A 348 -10.63 10.31 -13.05
CA VAL A 348 -11.29 10.28 -14.36
C VAL A 348 -10.46 10.99 -15.43
N SER A 349 -9.94 12.18 -15.13
CA SER A 349 -9.20 12.98 -16.10
C SER A 349 -7.89 12.30 -16.53
N THR A 350 -7.22 11.59 -15.62
CA THR A 350 -5.98 10.84 -15.97
C THR A 350 -6.20 9.70 -16.94
N SER A 351 -7.42 9.19 -17.07
CA SER A 351 -7.77 8.13 -18.01
C SER A 351 -8.29 8.65 -19.35
N VAL A 352 -8.99 9.78 -19.35
CA VAL A 352 -9.73 10.27 -20.52
C VAL A 352 -9.00 11.41 -21.24
N ASP A 353 -8.27 12.26 -20.52
CA ASP A 353 -7.59 13.42 -21.10
C ASP A 353 -6.18 13.03 -21.60
N PRO A 354 -5.88 13.19 -22.90
CA PRO A 354 -4.59 12.84 -23.49
C PRO A 354 -3.39 13.46 -22.75
N LEU A 355 -3.51 14.72 -22.33
CA LEU A 355 -2.43 15.45 -21.66
C LEU A 355 -2.14 14.95 -20.25
N TYR A 356 -3.13 14.37 -19.57
CA TYR A 356 -2.94 13.73 -18.26
C TYR A 356 -2.52 12.27 -18.42
N ARG A 357 -3.07 11.57 -19.41
CA ARG A 357 -2.75 10.17 -19.72
C ARG A 357 -1.26 9.99 -20.04
N GLU A 358 -0.70 10.79 -20.95
CA GLU A 358 0.73 10.72 -21.32
C GLU A 358 1.67 10.88 -20.12
N ARG A 359 1.25 11.68 -19.13
CA ARG A 359 2.10 12.06 -18.00
C ARG A 359 2.00 11.13 -16.80
N PHE A 360 0.88 10.45 -16.62
CA PHE A 360 0.60 9.64 -15.42
C PHE A 360 0.38 8.17 -15.73
N PHE A 361 -0.30 7.90 -16.83
CA PHE A 361 -0.72 6.55 -17.18
C PHE A 361 0.32 5.85 -18.07
N GLU A 362 0.86 6.55 -19.07
CA GLU A 362 1.84 5.98 -20.01
C GLU A 362 3.13 5.47 -19.33
N PRO A 363 3.72 6.19 -18.35
CA PRO A 363 4.90 5.69 -17.63
C PRO A 363 4.61 4.39 -16.85
N LEU A 364 3.38 4.23 -16.33
CA LEU A 364 2.97 3.01 -15.63
C LEU A 364 2.83 1.85 -16.62
N ILE A 365 2.27 2.10 -17.81
CA ILE A 365 2.16 1.12 -18.88
C ILE A 365 3.55 0.67 -19.35
N ALA A 366 4.47 1.61 -19.58
CA ALA A 366 5.82 1.31 -20.06
C ALA A 366 6.60 0.41 -19.07
N ASP A 367 6.49 0.65 -17.77
CA ASP A 367 7.19 -0.19 -16.78
C ASP A 367 6.60 -1.61 -16.68
N VAL A 368 5.28 -1.74 -16.88
CA VAL A 368 4.61 -3.05 -17.00
C VAL A 368 5.00 -3.74 -18.30
N ALA A 369 5.12 -3.00 -19.39
CA ALA A 369 5.53 -3.50 -20.69
C ALA A 369 6.92 -4.15 -20.62
N VAL A 370 7.91 -3.48 -20.02
CA VAL A 370 9.26 -4.01 -19.77
C VAL A 370 9.20 -5.29 -18.92
N SER A 371 8.35 -5.29 -17.91
CA SER A 371 8.25 -6.42 -17.00
C SER A 371 7.60 -7.66 -17.63
N LEU A 372 6.63 -7.46 -18.52
CA LEU A 372 6.02 -8.52 -19.33
C LEU A 372 7.00 -9.06 -20.39
N ALA A 373 7.77 -8.19 -21.05
CA ALA A 373 8.82 -8.63 -21.97
C ALA A 373 9.87 -9.48 -21.23
N GLY A 374 10.22 -9.08 -20.00
CA GLY A 374 11.18 -9.82 -19.17
C GLY A 374 10.68 -11.21 -18.83
N ARG A 375 9.38 -11.38 -18.58
CA ARG A 375 8.77 -12.71 -18.34
C ARG A 375 8.95 -13.63 -19.53
N ASP A 376 8.68 -13.14 -20.73
CA ASP A 376 8.73 -13.97 -21.93
C ASP A 376 10.18 -14.42 -22.21
N ALA A 377 11.16 -13.53 -21.96
CA ALA A 377 12.59 -13.88 -21.94
C ALA A 377 12.94 -14.90 -20.84
N TYR A 378 12.39 -14.77 -19.63
CA TYR A 378 12.64 -15.74 -18.56
C TYR A 378 12.09 -17.14 -18.90
N ARG A 379 10.91 -17.23 -19.50
CA ARG A 379 10.30 -18.51 -19.88
C ARG A 379 11.06 -19.20 -21.01
N THR A 380 11.53 -18.46 -22.02
CA THR A 380 12.37 -19.05 -23.07
C THR A 380 13.68 -19.58 -22.49
N MET A 381 14.30 -18.86 -21.53
CA MET A 381 15.48 -19.33 -20.79
C MET A 381 15.23 -20.58 -19.95
N GLU A 382 14.05 -20.71 -19.33
CA GLU A 382 13.69 -21.91 -18.56
C GLU A 382 13.36 -23.11 -19.47
N ALA A 383 12.78 -22.87 -20.65
CA ALA A 383 12.49 -23.91 -21.64
C ALA A 383 13.74 -24.45 -22.34
N THR A 384 14.83 -23.69 -22.40
CA THR A 384 16.12 -24.13 -22.96
C THR A 384 16.94 -25.00 -22.01
N ARG A 385 16.40 -25.30 -20.82
CA ARG A 385 17.07 -26.04 -19.75
C ARG A 385 16.35 -27.37 -19.49
#